data_AF-A0A932V1H7-F1
#
_entry.id   AF-A0A932V1H7-F1
#
_cell.length_a   1.000
_cell.length_b   1.000
_cell.length_c   1.000
_cell.angle_alpha   90.00
_cell.angle_beta   90.00
_cell.angle_gamma   90.00
#
_symmetry.space_group_name_H-M   'P 1'
#
loop_
_entity.id
_entity.type
_entity.pdbx_description
1 polymer ?
#
loop_
_entity_poly.entity_id
_entity_poly.type
_entity_poly.pdbx_seq_one_letter_code
_entity_poly.pdbx_strand_id
1 'polypeptide(L)'
;MRLSRDLVASLLPIYPELEPEARAEVQQSVQEFMAAELTLAPWHLRSGLFVLGLACALHCRLCLLGRPLGAVPPERRAAVLARWERLAGNLGRSFLRAVRGMVVLAFYDHPLVLARLGAPDPARRQAERRAYRGRRLQERHA
;
A
#
# COMPACT_ATOMS: atom_id res chain seq x y z
N MET A 1 -13.22 7.17 2.17
CA MET A 1 -13.36 5.72 1.94
C MET A 1 -12.08 5.06 2.42
N ARG A 2 -12.13 4.09 3.35
CA ARG A 2 -10.93 3.44 3.89
C ARG A 2 -10.99 1.95 3.59
N LEU A 3 -9.93 1.40 3.00
CA LEU A 3 -9.75 -0.05 2.92
C LEU A 3 -9.51 -0.60 4.33
N SER A 4 -9.83 -1.87 4.56
CA SER A 4 -9.72 -2.43 5.90
C SER A 4 -8.27 -2.39 6.38
N ARG A 5 -8.07 -1.92 7.63
CA ARG A 5 -6.77 -1.86 8.30
C ARG A 5 -6.05 -3.21 8.26
N ASP A 6 -6.81 -4.28 8.45
CA ASP A 6 -6.29 -5.65 8.44
C ASP A 6 -5.81 -6.11 7.05
N LEU A 7 -6.47 -5.68 5.97
CA LEU A 7 -6.03 -5.97 4.61
C LEU A 7 -4.71 -5.27 4.33
N VAL A 8 -4.61 -3.98 4.65
CA VAL A 8 -3.36 -3.22 4.50
C VAL A 8 -2.24 -3.87 5.31
N ALA A 9 -2.48 -4.18 6.59
CA ALA A 9 -1.52 -4.86 7.46
C ALA A 9 -1.03 -6.20 6.88
N SER A 10 -1.92 -6.96 6.25
CA SER A 10 -1.59 -8.26 5.64
C SER A 10 -0.76 -8.15 4.36
N LEU A 11 -0.75 -6.97 3.73
CA LEU A 11 -0.04 -6.69 2.48
C LEU A 11 1.25 -5.90 2.68
N LEU A 12 1.55 -5.44 3.91
CA LEU A 12 2.81 -4.78 4.21
C LEU A 12 3.99 -5.73 3.92
N PRO A 13 5.07 -5.24 3.29
CA PRO A 13 6.31 -5.99 3.17
C PRO A 13 6.86 -6.43 4.55
N ILE A 14 7.57 -7.55 4.56
CA ILE A 14 8.26 -8.07 5.76
C ILE A 14 9.63 -7.41 5.91
N TYR A 15 10.30 -7.10 4.79
CA TYR A 15 11.60 -6.46 4.76
C TYR A 15 11.47 -4.97 4.36
N PRO A 16 12.27 -4.06 4.95
CA PRO A 16 13.17 -4.29 6.08
C PRO A 16 12.40 -4.55 7.38
N GLU A 17 13.02 -5.29 8.29
CA GLU A 17 12.45 -5.47 9.63
C GLU A 17 12.52 -4.14 10.41
N LEU A 18 11.37 -3.77 10.95
CA LEU A 18 11.17 -2.57 11.76
C LEU A 18 10.74 -2.98 13.17
N GLU A 19 11.10 -2.15 14.14
CA GLU A 19 10.57 -2.27 15.50
C GLU A 19 9.04 -2.17 15.51
N PRO A 20 8.33 -2.84 16.44
CA PRO A 20 6.87 -2.89 16.46
C PRO A 20 6.19 -1.52 16.41
N GLU A 21 6.75 -0.54 17.13
CA GLU A 21 6.25 0.84 17.16
C GLU A 21 6.41 1.54 15.81
N ALA A 22 7.62 1.50 15.23
CA ALA A 22 7.90 2.04 13.90
C ALA A 22 7.05 1.35 12.83
N ARG A 23 6.80 0.04 12.96
CA ARG A 23 5.94 -0.70 12.03
C ARG A 23 4.48 -0.26 12.13
N ALA A 24 3.98 0.00 13.33
CA ALA A 24 2.62 0.50 13.53
C ALA A 24 2.44 1.90 12.94
N GLU A 25 3.45 2.77 13.10
CA GLU A 25 3.48 4.11 12.51
C GLU A 25 3.48 4.02 10.97
N VAL A 26 4.40 3.25 10.39
CA VAL A 26 4.45 3.03 8.93
C VAL A 26 3.12 2.48 8.41
N GLN A 27 2.51 1.52 9.11
CA GLN A 27 1.21 0.98 8.73
C GLN A 27 0.12 2.06 8.73
N GLN A 28 0.11 2.97 9.70
CA GLN A 28 -0.84 4.08 9.74
C GLN A 28 -0.60 5.04 8.58
N SER A 29 0.64 5.46 8.35
CA SER A 29 0.98 6.36 7.24
C SER A 29 0.66 5.76 5.87
N VAL A 30 0.87 4.46 5.68
CA VAL A 30 0.45 3.75 4.45
C VAL A 30 -1.07 3.81 4.29
N GLN A 31 -1.85 3.66 5.36
CA GLN A 31 -3.31 3.78 5.27
C GLN A 31 -3.77 5.18 4.94
N GLU A 32 -3.14 6.19 5.52
CA GLU A 32 -3.42 7.61 5.25
C GLU A 32 -3.09 7.96 3.80
N PHE A 33 -1.92 7.53 3.31
CA PHE A 33 -1.53 7.65 1.91
C PHE A 33 -2.56 7.03 0.98
N MET A 34 -2.94 5.77 1.22
CA MET A 34 -3.93 5.09 0.40
C MET A 34 -5.31 5.78 0.44
N ALA A 35 -5.71 6.29 1.59
CA ALA A 35 -6.96 7.04 1.71
C ALA A 35 -6.90 8.33 0.88
N ALA A 36 -5.78 9.05 0.90
CA ALA A 36 -5.56 10.25 0.09
C ALA A 36 -5.59 9.93 -1.42
N GLU A 37 -4.84 8.91 -1.87
CA GLU A 37 -4.83 8.48 -3.27
C GLU A 37 -6.23 8.06 -3.75
N LEU A 38 -6.97 7.32 -2.93
CA LEU A 38 -8.34 6.95 -3.24
C LEU A 38 -9.28 8.15 -3.30
N THR A 39 -9.03 9.25 -2.58
CA THR A 39 -9.87 10.45 -2.69
C THR A 39 -9.66 11.20 -4.00
N LEU A 40 -8.45 11.16 -4.55
CA LEU A 40 -8.08 11.79 -5.83
C LEU A 40 -8.56 10.98 -7.04
N ALA A 41 -8.82 9.68 -6.86
CA ALA A 41 -9.30 8.83 -7.93
C ALA A 41 -10.72 9.23 -8.41
N PRO A 42 -11.01 9.10 -9.72
CA PRO A 42 -12.36 9.25 -10.27
C PRO A 42 -13.40 8.42 -9.51
N TRP A 43 -14.62 8.96 -9.38
CA TRP A 43 -15.68 8.36 -8.56
C TRP A 43 -16.01 6.90 -8.95
N HIS A 44 -15.97 6.55 -10.24
CA HIS A 44 -16.27 5.21 -10.72
C HIS A 44 -15.20 4.18 -10.28
N LEU A 45 -13.93 4.59 -10.27
CA LEU A 45 -12.83 3.76 -9.76
C LEU A 45 -12.94 3.58 -8.24
N ARG A 46 -13.29 4.66 -7.52
CA ARG A 46 -13.54 4.61 -6.08
C ARG A 46 -14.64 3.61 -5.75
N SER A 47 -15.78 3.68 -6.43
CA SER A 47 -16.90 2.76 -6.22
C SER A 47 -16.48 1.31 -6.52
N GLY A 48 -15.77 1.07 -7.61
CA GLY A 48 -15.27 -0.27 -7.94
C GLY A 48 -14.33 -0.84 -6.87
N LEU A 49 -13.35 -0.05 -6.43
CA LEU A 49 -12.43 -0.44 -5.36
C LEU A 49 -13.13 -0.62 -4.01
N PHE A 50 -14.17 0.17 -3.74
CA PHE A 50 -14.99 0.02 -2.53
C PHE A 50 -15.71 -1.31 -2.50
N VAL A 51 -16.44 -1.62 -3.58
CA VAL A 51 -17.23 -2.85 -3.70
C VAL A 51 -16.32 -4.07 -3.64
N LEU A 52 -15.20 -4.05 -4.37
CA LEU A 52 -14.21 -5.13 -4.34
C LEU A 52 -13.55 -5.26 -2.97
N GLY A 53 -13.22 -4.15 -2.32
CA GLY A 53 -12.68 -4.15 -0.97
C GLY A 53 -13.64 -4.74 0.06
N LEU A 54 -14.92 -4.39 -0.02
CA LEU A 54 -15.96 -4.93 0.84
C LEU A 54 -16.18 -6.42 0.59
N ALA A 55 -16.27 -6.83 -0.68
CA ALA A 55 -16.42 -8.23 -1.05
C ALA A 55 -15.22 -9.09 -0.59
N CYS A 56 -13.99 -8.58 -0.77
CA CYS A 56 -12.78 -9.23 -0.29
C CYS A 56 -12.77 -9.33 1.24
N ALA A 57 -13.13 -8.27 1.97
CA ALA A 57 -13.19 -8.27 3.43
C ALA A 57 -14.24 -9.26 3.96
N LEU A 58 -15.42 -9.29 3.34
CA LEU A 58 -16.49 -10.24 3.67
C LEU A 58 -16.04 -11.67 3.40
N HIS A 59 -15.45 -11.94 2.23
CA HIS A 59 -14.90 -13.25 1.89
C HIS A 59 -13.84 -13.70 2.92
N CYS A 60 -12.94 -12.80 3.31
CA CYS A 60 -11.93 -13.10 4.32
C CYS A 60 -12.58 -13.44 5.67
N ARG A 61 -13.55 -12.66 6.14
CA ARG A 61 -14.28 -12.95 7.39
C ARG A 61 -15.01 -14.28 7.33
N LEU A 62 -15.67 -14.60 6.21
CA LEU A 62 -16.37 -15.89 6.05
C LEU A 62 -15.39 -17.07 6.08
N CYS A 63 -14.26 -16.97 5.37
CA CYS A 63 -13.24 -18.03 5.38
C CYS A 63 -12.53 -18.20 6.73
N LEU A 64 -12.48 -17.14 7.53
CA LEU A 64 -11.82 -17.11 8.84
C LEU A 64 -12.80 -17.25 10.02
N LEU A 65 -14.05 -17.63 9.76
CA LEU A 65 -15.09 -17.81 10.78
C LEU A 65 -15.25 -16.57 11.69
N GLY A 66 -15.26 -15.39 11.06
CA GLY A 66 -15.40 -14.10 11.74
C GLY A 66 -14.10 -13.54 12.31
N ARG A 67 -12.99 -14.29 12.33
CA ARG A 67 -11.71 -13.77 12.81
C ARG A 67 -11.16 -12.68 11.87
N PRO A 68 -10.60 -11.59 12.40
CA PRO A 68 -9.98 -10.55 11.59
C PRO A 68 -8.71 -11.10 10.92
N LEU A 69 -8.41 -10.62 9.70
CA LEU A 69 -7.29 -11.12 8.90
C LEU A 69 -5.95 -10.95 9.66
N GLY A 70 -5.81 -9.87 10.42
CA GLY A 70 -4.64 -9.56 11.24
C GLY A 70 -4.43 -10.46 12.47
N ALA A 71 -5.42 -11.24 12.90
CA ALA A 71 -5.30 -12.13 14.06
C ALA A 71 -4.90 -13.57 13.70
N VAL A 72 -4.74 -13.86 12.40
CA VAL A 72 -4.49 -15.22 11.89
C VAL A 72 -3.03 -15.34 11.45
N PRO A 73 -2.37 -16.52 11.49
CA PRO A 73 -1.00 -16.69 10.99
C PRO A 73 -0.84 -16.29 9.50
N PRO A 74 0.34 -15.79 9.09
CA PRO A 74 0.56 -15.24 7.74
C PRO A 74 0.29 -16.27 6.63
N GLU A 75 0.55 -17.56 6.86
CA GLU A 75 0.31 -18.64 5.91
C GLU A 75 -1.19 -18.77 5.59
N ARG A 76 -2.03 -18.70 6.63
CA ARG A 76 -3.48 -18.72 6.50
C ARG A 76 -4.01 -17.44 5.83
N ARG A 77 -3.41 -16.27 6.12
CA ARG A 77 -3.77 -15.02 5.41
C ARG A 77 -3.51 -15.15 3.92
N ALA A 78 -2.31 -15.62 3.54
CA ALA A 78 -1.93 -15.84 2.16
C ALA A 78 -2.87 -16.84 1.46
N ALA A 79 -3.23 -17.94 2.12
CA ALA A 79 -4.16 -18.93 1.59
C ALA A 79 -5.57 -18.37 1.31
N VAL A 80 -6.10 -17.54 2.22
CA VAL A 80 -7.41 -16.90 2.05
C VAL A 80 -7.39 -15.87 0.92
N LEU A 81 -6.34 -15.05 0.83
CA LEU A 81 -6.19 -14.09 -0.27
C LEU A 81 -6.00 -14.79 -1.62
N ALA A 82 -5.23 -15.89 -1.67
CA ALA A 82 -5.11 -16.71 -2.88
C ALA A 82 -6.44 -17.35 -3.29
N ARG A 83 -7.29 -17.73 -2.32
CA ARG A 83 -8.65 -18.21 -2.60
C ARG A 83 -9.52 -17.11 -3.19
N TRP A 84 -9.43 -15.89 -2.68
CA TRP A 84 -10.11 -14.72 -3.26
C TRP A 84 -9.70 -14.48 -4.71
N GLU A 85 -8.40 -14.52 -5.03
CA GLU A 85 -7.90 -14.37 -6.41
C GLU A 85 -8.45 -15.44 -7.35
N ARG A 86 -8.62 -16.67 -6.87
CA ARG A 86 -9.24 -17.75 -7.66
C ARG A 86 -10.74 -17.53 -7.85
N LEU A 87 -11.46 -17.12 -6.79
CA LEU A 87 -12.91 -16.94 -6.83
C LEU A 87 -13.34 -15.74 -7.70
N ALA A 88 -12.69 -14.60 -7.53
CA ALA A 88 -13.01 -13.37 -8.24
C ALA A 88 -12.25 -13.25 -9.58
N GLY A 89 -11.44 -14.24 -9.94
CA GLY A 89 -10.71 -14.31 -11.20
C GLY A 89 -9.84 -13.08 -11.48
N ASN A 90 -9.94 -12.54 -12.70
CA ASN A 90 -9.16 -11.36 -13.12
C ASN A 90 -9.44 -10.13 -12.25
N LEU A 91 -10.68 -9.93 -11.79
CA LEU A 91 -11.04 -8.79 -10.95
C LEU A 91 -10.36 -8.88 -9.58
N GLY A 92 -10.38 -10.06 -8.96
CA GLY A 92 -9.72 -10.31 -7.67
C GLY A 92 -8.20 -10.09 -7.74
N ARG A 93 -7.57 -10.62 -8.79
CA ARG A 93 -6.13 -10.45 -9.04
C ARG A 93 -5.76 -8.99 -9.28
N SER A 94 -6.48 -8.30 -10.15
CA SER A 94 -6.22 -6.88 -10.44
C SER A 94 -6.42 -6.00 -9.22
N PHE A 95 -7.46 -6.27 -8.43
CA PHE A 95 -7.71 -5.59 -7.16
C PHE A 95 -6.55 -5.77 -6.18
N LEU A 96 -6.15 -7.01 -5.86
CA LEU A 96 -5.06 -7.24 -4.91
C LEU A 96 -3.73 -6.72 -5.45
N ARG A 97 -3.48 -6.79 -6.75
CA ARG A 97 -2.30 -6.20 -7.37
C ARG A 97 -2.28 -4.68 -7.20
N ALA A 98 -3.40 -4.00 -7.43
CA ALA A 98 -3.49 -2.54 -7.27
C ALA A 98 -3.28 -2.14 -5.80
N VAL A 99 -3.95 -2.82 -4.87
CA VAL A 99 -3.81 -2.58 -3.43
C VAL A 99 -2.37 -2.84 -2.97
N ARG A 100 -1.78 -3.98 -3.35
CA ARG A 100 -0.39 -4.32 -3.01
C ARG A 100 0.59 -3.31 -3.61
N GLY A 101 0.37 -2.86 -4.84
CA GLY A 101 1.20 -1.84 -5.48
C GLY A 101 1.22 -0.53 -4.69
N MET A 102 0.04 -0.04 -4.26
CA MET A 102 -0.07 1.15 -3.42
C MET A 102 0.61 0.96 -2.05
N VAL A 103 0.40 -0.19 -1.40
CA VAL A 103 1.03 -0.50 -0.12
C VAL A 103 2.54 -0.53 -0.23
N VAL A 104 3.09 -1.22 -1.24
CA VAL A 104 4.53 -1.34 -1.46
C VAL A 104 5.14 0.03 -1.74
N LEU A 105 4.51 0.83 -2.61
CA LEU A 105 4.98 2.17 -2.92
C LEU A 105 5.02 3.05 -1.66
N ALA A 106 3.89 3.12 -0.94
CA ALA A 106 3.78 3.93 0.28
C ALA A 106 4.75 3.48 1.38
N PHE A 107 4.97 2.17 1.50
CA PHE A 107 5.88 1.60 2.48
C PHE A 107 7.33 1.99 2.17
N TYR A 108 7.80 1.83 0.94
CA TYR A 108 9.19 2.13 0.59
C TYR A 108 9.49 3.63 0.41
N ASP A 109 8.47 4.47 0.30
CA ASP A 109 8.63 5.94 0.36
C ASP A 109 8.63 6.48 1.80
N HIS A 110 8.32 5.67 2.81
CA HIS A 110 8.25 6.14 4.19
C HIS A 110 9.63 6.47 4.77
N PRO A 111 9.82 7.62 5.45
CA PRO A 111 11.14 8.04 5.96
C PRO A 111 11.77 7.04 6.93
N LEU A 112 10.97 6.41 7.81
CA LEU A 112 11.46 5.36 8.71
C LEU A 112 11.99 4.12 7.97
N VAL A 113 11.34 3.73 6.87
CA VAL A 113 11.77 2.58 6.04
C VAL A 113 13.04 2.93 5.29
N LEU A 114 13.12 4.14 4.74
CA LEU A 114 14.29 4.63 4.02
C LEU A 114 15.52 4.78 4.93
N ALA A 115 15.33 5.32 6.14
CA ALA A 115 16.37 5.40 7.15
C ALA A 115 16.91 4.00 7.49
N ARG A 116 16.03 3.00 7.62
CA ARG A 116 16.42 1.62 7.88
C ARG A 116 17.17 0.96 6.72
N LEU A 117 16.84 1.34 5.48
CA LEU A 117 17.52 0.87 4.27
C LEU A 117 18.83 1.61 3.97
N GLY A 118 19.16 2.68 4.71
CA GLY A 118 20.28 3.57 4.39
C GLY A 118 20.08 4.31 3.05
N ALA A 119 18.84 4.42 2.59
CA ALA A 119 18.51 5.03 1.31
C ALA A 119 18.39 6.56 1.45
N PRO A 120 18.84 7.34 0.46
CA PRO A 120 18.68 8.78 0.47
C PRO A 120 17.20 9.16 0.39
N ASP A 121 16.80 10.12 1.22
CA ASP A 121 15.45 10.67 1.28
C ASP A 121 14.94 11.06 -0.13
N PRO A 122 13.78 10.54 -0.58
CA PRO A 122 13.20 10.85 -1.88
C PRO A 122 12.87 12.34 -2.02
N ALA A 123 12.49 13.05 -0.95
CA ALA A 123 12.25 14.49 -1.00
C ALA A 123 13.54 15.24 -1.36
N ARG A 124 14.67 14.83 -0.76
CA ARG A 124 16.00 15.35 -1.06
C ARG A 124 16.40 15.07 -2.51
N ARG A 125 16.20 13.84 -3.00
CA ARG A 125 16.46 13.47 -4.41
C ARG A 125 15.61 14.29 -5.39
N GLN A 126 14.36 14.56 -5.06
CA GLN A 126 13.45 15.33 -5.91
C GLN A 126 13.86 16.81 -5.96
N ALA A 127 14.27 17.38 -4.82
CA ALA A 127 14.81 18.73 -4.73
C ALA A 127 16.11 18.89 -5.54
N GLU A 128 17.04 17.94 -5.43
CA GLU A 128 18.29 17.92 -6.19
C GLU A 128 18.04 17.86 -7.71
N ARG A 129 17.08 17.05 -8.16
CA ARG A 129 16.70 16.98 -9.59
C ARG A 129 16.08 18.27 -10.10
N ARG A 130 15.26 18.95 -9.29
CA ARG A 130 14.67 20.26 -9.63
C ARG A 130 15.76 21.32 -9.75
N ALA A 131 16.69 21.37 -8.80
CA ALA A 131 17.83 22.28 -8.82
C ALA A 131 18.76 22.02 -10.02
N TYR A 132 19.03 20.74 -10.34
CA TYR A 132 19.82 20.37 -11.52
C TYR A 132 19.15 20.80 -12.84
N ARG A 133 17.83 20.57 -12.99
CA ARG A 133 17.09 21.02 -14.18
C ARG A 133 17.10 22.54 -14.34
N GLY A 134 16.95 23.29 -13.24
CA GLY A 134 17.02 24.76 -13.27
C GLY A 134 18.36 25.27 -13.81
N ARG A 135 19.48 24.72 -13.32
CA ARG A 135 20.83 25.08 -13.78
C ARG A 135 21.04 24.79 -15.27
N ARG A 136 20.62 23.61 -15.74
CA ARG A 136 20.75 23.23 -17.16
C ARG A 136 19.96 24.11 -18.13
N LEU A 137 18.83 24.66 -17.69
CA LEU A 137 18.03 25.59 -18.49
C LEU A 137 18.71 26.95 -18.56
N GLN A 138 19.29 27.43 -17.45
CA GLN A 138 20.08 28.67 -17.44
C GLN A 138 21.32 28.59 -18.35
N GLU A 139 22.05 27.48 -18.32
CA GLU A 139 23.21 27.24 -19.20
C GLU A 139 22.87 27.14 -20.70
N ARG A 140 21.62 26.88 -21.05
CA ARG A 140 21.17 26.81 -22.46
C ARG A 140 20.69 28.15 -23.02
N HIS A 141 20.42 29.11 -22.16
CA HIS A 141 19.92 30.44 -22.51
C HIS A 141 20.96 31.55 -22.26
N ALA A 142 22.16 31.18 -21.81
CA ALA A 142 23.36 32.00 -21.76
C ALA A 142 24.25 31.70 -22.97
#